data_AF-A0A0K1E589-F1
#
_entry.id   AF-A0A0K1E589-F1
#
_cell.length_a   1.000
_cell.length_b   1.000
_cell.length_c   1.000
_cell.angle_alpha   90.00
_cell.angle_beta   90.00
_cell.angle_gamma   90.00
#
_symmetry.space_group_name_H-M   'P 1'
#
loop_
_entity.id
_entity.type
_entity.pdbx_description
1 polymer ?
#
loop_
_entity_poly.entity_id
_entity_poly.type
_entity_poly.pdbx_seq_one_letter_code
_entity_poly.pdbx_strand_id
1 'polypeptide(L)'
;MDRVAVYIKNLEEALEGLVLKDPAYKHIVELARAYMKDAKYYYSTGDRETALAAVSYAEGLLDALKMAGVADFVWKKPSEIKNTKTVMVAGTFEILHPGHLAYLREAWRLGYVVAVVSSDENAERNKRRKIVIPQQQRSEVLSSLYYVHKVVPGKPGNIFDIFEEVKPDVILLGPNQNVPEDVVKAEARRRGVNAEVLRMPAFKQCELCSTTKILERVVATFCNASQR
;
A
#
# COMPACT_ATOMS: atom_id res chain seq x y z
N MET A 1 -17.63 0.10 -0.48
CA MET A 1 -17.65 0.61 -1.87
C MET A 1 -16.97 -0.38 -2.78
N ASP A 2 -17.62 -0.75 -3.88
CA ASP A 2 -16.96 -1.42 -5.00
C ASP A 2 -16.03 -0.46 -5.75
N ARG A 3 -15.32 -0.97 -6.76
CA ARG A 3 -14.30 -0.22 -7.50
C ARG A 3 -14.86 1.06 -8.14
N VAL A 4 -15.95 0.98 -8.90
CA VAL A 4 -16.49 2.12 -9.66
C VAL A 4 -16.90 3.26 -8.73
N ALA A 5 -17.49 2.92 -7.58
CA ALA A 5 -17.88 3.92 -6.58
C ALA A 5 -16.69 4.75 -6.07
N VAL A 6 -15.51 4.13 -5.97
CA VAL A 6 -14.28 4.82 -5.55
C VAL A 6 -13.84 5.83 -6.58
N TYR A 7 -13.81 5.45 -7.86
CA TYR A 7 -13.42 6.36 -8.94
C TYR A 7 -14.38 7.54 -9.01
N ILE A 8 -15.70 7.28 -8.90
CA ILE A 8 -16.72 8.34 -8.88
C ILE A 8 -16.48 9.32 -7.72
N LYS A 9 -16.24 8.79 -6.51
CA LYS A 9 -15.99 9.63 -5.33
C LYS A 9 -14.66 10.39 -5.43
N ASN A 10 -13.61 9.78 -5.97
CA ASN A 10 -12.32 10.43 -6.17
C ASN A 10 -12.42 11.58 -7.18
N LEU A 11 -13.14 11.36 -8.28
CA LEU A 11 -13.44 12.39 -9.28
C LEU A 11 -14.24 13.54 -8.69
N GLU A 12 -15.25 13.24 -7.86
CA GLU A 12 -16.02 14.26 -7.15
C GLU A 12 -15.11 15.13 -6.26
N GLU A 13 -14.30 14.51 -5.40
CA GLU A 13 -13.38 15.24 -4.52
C GLU A 13 -12.32 16.04 -5.31
N ALA A 14 -11.81 15.50 -6.41
CA ALA A 14 -10.88 16.20 -7.29
C ALA A 14 -11.52 17.42 -7.96
N LEU A 15 -12.78 17.29 -8.42
CA LEU A 15 -13.55 18.38 -9.03
C LEU A 15 -13.95 19.46 -8.00
N GLU A 16 -14.21 19.09 -6.75
CA GLU A 16 -14.46 20.04 -5.66
C GLU A 16 -13.20 20.84 -5.31
N GLY A 17 -12.04 20.19 -5.28
CA GLY A 17 -10.74 20.82 -5.00
C GLY A 17 -10.04 21.43 -6.21
N LEU A 18 -10.65 21.41 -7.39
CA LEU A 18 -10.03 21.87 -8.63
C LEU A 18 -9.86 23.39 -8.64
N VAL A 19 -8.63 23.82 -8.91
CA VAL A 19 -8.28 25.22 -9.17
C VAL A 19 -7.94 25.36 -10.65
N LEU A 20 -8.80 26.04 -11.39
CA LEU A 20 -8.58 26.34 -12.80
C LEU A 20 -7.77 27.64 -12.92
N LYS A 21 -6.61 27.57 -13.59
CA LYS A 21 -5.71 28.72 -13.78
C LYS A 21 -6.08 29.55 -15.00
N ASP A 22 -6.59 28.89 -16.04
CA ASP A 22 -6.98 29.52 -17.30
C ASP A 22 -8.50 29.34 -17.56
N PRO A 23 -9.29 30.44 -17.49
CA PRO A 23 -10.73 30.41 -17.75
C PRO A 23 -11.14 29.90 -19.13
N ALA A 24 -10.25 29.93 -20.14
CA ALA A 24 -10.55 29.44 -21.48
C ALA A 24 -10.94 27.96 -21.49
N TYR A 25 -10.48 27.19 -20.50
CA TYR A 25 -10.73 25.76 -20.37
C TYR A 25 -11.94 25.41 -19.49
N LYS A 26 -12.71 26.41 -19.04
CA LYS A 26 -13.87 26.20 -18.16
C LYS A 26 -14.86 25.17 -18.71
N HIS A 27 -15.09 25.18 -20.02
CA HIS A 27 -15.99 24.24 -20.67
C HIS A 27 -15.54 22.77 -20.53
N ILE A 28 -14.24 22.50 -20.52
CA ILE A 28 -13.71 21.13 -20.31
C ILE A 28 -14.01 20.65 -18.89
N VAL A 29 -13.90 21.54 -17.89
CA VAL A 29 -14.27 21.22 -16.50
C VAL A 29 -15.77 20.95 -16.38
N GLU A 30 -16.61 21.76 -17.05
CA GLU A 30 -18.06 21.55 -17.10
C GLU A 30 -18.42 20.20 -17.75
N LEU A 31 -17.73 19.83 -18.83
CA LEU A 31 -17.88 18.55 -19.49
C LEU A 31 -17.49 17.38 -18.57
N ALA A 32 -16.37 17.49 -17.84
CA ALA A 32 -15.97 16.49 -16.85
C ALA A 32 -17.02 16.33 -15.73
N ARG A 33 -17.64 17.43 -15.26
CA ARG A 33 -18.75 17.37 -14.30
C ARG A 33 -19.99 16.68 -14.86
N ALA A 34 -20.30 16.89 -16.15
CA ALA A 34 -21.40 16.21 -16.82
C ALA A 34 -21.18 14.69 -16.86
N TYR A 35 -20.00 14.24 -17.29
CA TYR A 35 -19.64 12.82 -17.29
C TYR A 35 -19.60 12.19 -15.88
N MET A 36 -19.19 12.95 -14.86
CA MET A 36 -19.31 12.50 -13.46
C MET A 36 -20.78 12.23 -13.07
N LYS A 37 -21.69 13.12 -13.49
CA LYS A 37 -23.13 12.95 -13.24
C LYS A 37 -23.68 11.72 -13.95
N ASP A 38 -23.28 11.48 -15.19
CA ASP A 38 -23.64 10.28 -15.95
C ASP A 38 -23.10 9.01 -15.28
N ALA A 39 -21.85 9.03 -14.84
CA ALA A 39 -21.25 7.92 -14.11
C ALA A 39 -22.04 7.58 -12.84
N LYS A 40 -22.48 8.59 -12.08
CA LYS A 40 -23.35 8.41 -10.90
C LYS A 40 -24.70 7.81 -11.25
N TYR A 41 -25.29 8.23 -12.37
CA TYR A 41 -26.57 7.71 -12.87
C TYR A 41 -26.47 6.23 -13.29
N TYR A 42 -25.48 5.88 -14.13
CA TYR A 42 -25.30 4.49 -14.53
C TYR A 42 -24.93 3.59 -13.35
N TYR A 43 -24.15 4.11 -12.41
CA TYR A 43 -23.84 3.40 -11.17
C TYR A 43 -25.11 3.09 -10.35
N SER A 44 -26.03 4.05 -10.22
CA SER A 44 -27.26 3.88 -9.43
C SER A 44 -28.27 2.93 -10.08
N THR A 45 -28.25 2.80 -11.40
CA THR A 45 -29.07 1.84 -12.16
C THR A 45 -28.46 0.44 -12.23
N GLY A 46 -27.21 0.28 -11.78
CA GLY A 46 -26.52 -1.02 -11.75
C GLY A 46 -25.61 -1.29 -12.94
N ASP A 47 -25.59 -0.43 -13.96
CA ASP A 47 -24.68 -0.52 -15.11
C ASP A 47 -23.27 -0.05 -14.73
N ARG A 48 -22.45 -0.99 -14.27
CA ARG A 48 -21.10 -0.68 -13.78
C ARG A 48 -20.09 -0.45 -14.89
N GLU A 49 -20.32 -1.00 -16.08
CA GLU A 49 -19.41 -0.85 -17.21
C GLU A 49 -19.52 0.55 -17.80
N THR A 50 -20.75 1.00 -18.08
CA THR A 50 -20.99 2.36 -18.59
C THR A 50 -20.60 3.41 -17.54
N ALA A 51 -20.87 3.15 -16.25
CA ALA A 51 -20.42 4.03 -15.18
C ALA A 51 -18.89 4.16 -15.13
N LEU A 52 -18.17 3.06 -15.30
CA LEU A 52 -16.70 3.06 -15.34
C LEU A 52 -16.17 3.81 -16.57
N ALA A 53 -16.78 3.61 -17.75
CA ALA A 53 -16.40 4.33 -18.96
C ALA A 53 -16.58 5.85 -18.81
N ALA A 54 -17.73 6.28 -18.28
CA ALA A 54 -18.04 7.69 -18.06
C ALA A 54 -17.07 8.35 -17.05
N VAL A 55 -16.79 7.69 -15.92
CA VAL A 55 -15.86 8.25 -14.92
C VAL A 55 -14.42 8.33 -15.45
N SER A 56 -13.95 7.30 -16.16
CA SER A 56 -12.59 7.31 -16.73
C SER A 56 -12.41 8.37 -17.82
N TYR A 57 -13.46 8.67 -18.60
CA TYR A 57 -13.42 9.77 -19.56
C TYR A 57 -13.22 11.12 -18.85
N ALA A 58 -13.99 11.37 -17.78
CA ALA A 58 -13.87 12.58 -16.99
C ALA A 58 -12.50 12.73 -16.30
N GLU A 59 -11.94 11.63 -15.76
CA GLU A 59 -10.58 11.64 -15.20
C GLU A 59 -9.55 12.05 -16.26
N GLY A 60 -9.63 11.48 -17.46
CA GLY A 60 -8.73 11.81 -18.57
C GLY A 60 -8.79 13.27 -18.99
N LEU A 61 -9.97 13.89 -18.98
CA LEU A 61 -10.11 15.33 -19.22
C LEU A 61 -9.37 16.16 -18.17
N LEU A 62 -9.51 15.81 -16.88
CA LEU A 62 -8.82 16.52 -15.81
C LEU A 62 -7.30 16.32 -15.86
N ASP A 63 -6.84 15.09 -16.11
CA ASP A 63 -5.42 14.79 -16.28
C ASP A 63 -4.82 15.60 -17.42
N ALA A 64 -5.52 15.74 -18.56
CA ALA A 64 -5.08 16.58 -19.67
C ALA A 64 -4.93 18.05 -19.26
N LEU A 65 -5.89 18.60 -18.49
CA LEU A 65 -5.80 19.98 -17.98
C LEU A 65 -4.61 20.17 -17.02
N LYS A 66 -4.36 19.18 -16.16
CA LYS A 66 -3.21 19.22 -15.23
C LYS A 66 -1.89 19.11 -15.96
N MET A 67 -1.78 18.22 -16.93
CA MET A 67 -0.60 18.04 -17.77
C MET A 67 -0.30 19.27 -18.63
N ALA A 68 -1.34 19.96 -19.10
CA ALA A 68 -1.21 21.24 -19.80
C ALA A 68 -0.84 22.40 -18.85
N GLY A 69 -0.79 22.17 -17.53
CA GLY A 69 -0.45 23.18 -16.53
C GLY A 69 -1.56 24.20 -16.26
N VAL A 70 -2.77 23.99 -16.79
CA VAL A 70 -3.89 24.94 -16.71
C VAL A 70 -4.87 24.66 -15.56
N ALA A 71 -4.70 23.55 -14.85
CA ALA A 71 -5.47 23.24 -13.65
C ALA A 71 -4.61 22.54 -12.59
N ASP A 72 -4.91 22.77 -11.32
CA ASP A 72 -4.38 22.00 -10.19
C ASP A 72 -5.53 21.30 -9.45
N PHE A 73 -5.29 20.04 -9.09
CA PHE A 73 -6.13 19.24 -8.20
C PHE A 73 -5.31 18.04 -7.72
N VAL A 74 -5.83 17.31 -6.73
CA VAL A 74 -5.15 16.15 -6.13
C VAL A 74 -5.99 14.91 -6.34
N TRP A 75 -5.42 13.89 -7.00
CA TRP A 75 -5.95 12.55 -6.96
C TRP A 75 -5.58 11.91 -5.63
N LYS A 76 -6.59 11.48 -4.88
CA LYS A 76 -6.34 10.63 -3.71
C LYS A 76 -6.17 9.19 -4.16
N LYS A 77 -5.40 8.41 -3.40
CA LYS A 77 -5.29 6.98 -3.65
C LYS A 77 -6.67 6.33 -3.38
N PRO A 78 -7.04 5.26 -4.10
CA PRO A 78 -8.33 4.59 -3.91
C PRO A 78 -8.66 4.19 -2.46
N SER A 79 -7.62 3.93 -1.66
CA SER A 79 -7.71 3.60 -0.25
C SER A 79 -8.14 4.79 0.62
N GLU A 80 -7.63 5.98 0.35
CA GLU A 80 -8.02 7.22 1.05
C GLU A 80 -9.50 7.56 0.81
N ILE A 81 -10.00 7.33 -0.41
CA ILE A 81 -11.39 7.62 -0.80
C ILE A 81 -12.39 6.65 -0.17
N LYS A 82 -12.00 5.38 -0.08
CA LYS A 82 -12.89 4.32 0.45
C LYS A 82 -13.16 4.44 1.94
N ASN A 83 -12.50 5.36 2.67
CA ASN A 83 -12.38 5.26 4.12
C ASN A 83 -11.89 3.84 4.48
N THR A 84 -10.89 3.32 3.73
CA THR A 84 -10.44 1.95 3.95
C THR A 84 -9.75 1.85 5.29
N LYS A 85 -10.04 0.77 6.00
CA LYS A 85 -9.23 0.29 7.13
C LYS A 85 -7.74 0.45 6.81
N THR A 86 -7.00 1.09 7.71
CA THR A 86 -5.55 1.15 7.68
C THR A 86 -5.00 -0.22 8.06
N VAL A 87 -4.29 -0.84 7.13
CA VAL A 87 -3.69 -2.16 7.28
C VAL A 87 -2.20 -2.00 7.49
N MET A 88 -1.74 -2.29 8.69
CA MET A 88 -0.33 -2.31 8.99
C MET A 88 0.25 -3.70 8.75
N VAL A 89 1.34 -3.74 7.99
CA VAL A 89 2.22 -4.89 7.86
C VAL A 89 3.61 -4.51 8.36
N ALA A 90 4.29 -5.42 9.03
CA ALA A 90 5.67 -5.21 9.47
C ALA A 90 6.60 -6.31 8.95
N GLY A 91 7.83 -5.95 8.61
CA GLY A 91 8.82 -6.91 8.14
C GLY A 91 10.19 -6.29 7.86
N THR A 92 11.18 -7.16 7.64
CA THR A 92 12.52 -6.70 7.23
C THR A 92 12.52 -6.25 5.77
N PHE A 93 11.85 -6.95 4.86
CA PHE A 93 11.81 -6.60 3.43
C PHE A 93 13.20 -6.33 2.81
N GLU A 94 14.17 -7.19 3.10
CA GLU A 94 15.57 -7.00 2.69
C GLU A 94 15.75 -7.19 1.18
N ILE A 95 15.64 -8.42 0.69
CA ILE A 95 15.58 -8.71 -0.75
C ILE A 95 14.13 -9.04 -1.08
N LEU A 96 13.50 -8.22 -1.92
CA LEU A 96 12.13 -8.46 -2.36
C LEU A 96 12.04 -9.73 -3.21
N HIS A 97 10.97 -10.49 -3.00
CA HIS A 97 10.73 -11.76 -3.66
C HIS A 97 9.23 -12.08 -3.68
N PRO A 98 8.77 -13.10 -4.43
CA PRO A 98 7.34 -13.39 -4.57
C PRO A 98 6.60 -13.62 -3.25
N GLY A 99 7.28 -14.12 -2.21
CA GLY A 99 6.74 -14.21 -0.85
C GLY A 99 6.31 -12.86 -0.26
N HIS A 100 7.14 -11.82 -0.37
CA HIS A 100 6.79 -10.47 0.07
C HIS A 100 5.63 -9.91 -0.76
N LEU A 101 5.63 -10.11 -2.08
CA LEU A 101 4.54 -9.64 -2.95
C LEU A 101 3.20 -10.29 -2.60
N ALA A 102 3.18 -11.59 -2.27
CA ALA A 102 1.95 -12.27 -1.84
C ALA A 102 1.41 -11.68 -0.52
N TYR A 103 2.29 -11.43 0.44
CA TYR A 103 1.93 -10.82 1.72
C TYR A 103 1.41 -9.39 1.59
N LEU A 104 2.09 -8.54 0.81
CA LEU A 104 1.66 -7.17 0.55
C LEU A 104 0.36 -7.11 -0.26
N ARG A 105 0.18 -8.02 -1.22
CA ARG A 105 -1.07 -8.14 -1.99
C ARG A 105 -2.24 -8.49 -1.08
N GLU A 106 -2.05 -9.36 -0.10
CA GLU A 106 -3.11 -9.69 0.85
C GLU A 106 -3.48 -8.47 1.70
N ALA A 107 -2.47 -7.77 2.22
CA ALA A 107 -2.70 -6.50 2.93
C ALA A 107 -3.46 -5.48 2.06
N TRP A 108 -3.13 -5.39 0.78
CA TRP A 108 -3.77 -4.49 -0.17
C TRP A 108 -5.26 -4.80 -0.38
N ARG A 109 -5.66 -6.07 -0.30
CA ARG A 109 -7.09 -6.45 -0.37
C ARG A 109 -7.87 -6.00 0.85
N LEU A 110 -7.20 -5.86 1.99
CA LEU A 110 -7.81 -5.48 3.27
C LEU A 110 -7.99 -3.95 3.42
N GLY A 111 -7.16 -3.13 2.74
CA GLY A 111 -7.30 -1.67 2.79
C GLY A 111 -6.03 -0.86 2.51
N TYR A 112 -5.87 0.28 3.22
CA TYR A 112 -4.73 1.18 3.08
C TYR A 112 -3.48 0.56 3.72
N VAL A 113 -2.59 0.00 2.90
CA VAL A 113 -1.34 -0.63 3.38
C VAL A 113 -0.30 0.39 3.86
N VAL A 114 -0.02 0.36 5.16
CA VAL A 114 1.16 0.97 5.79
C VAL A 114 2.19 -0.12 6.08
N ALA A 115 3.33 -0.07 5.39
CA ALA A 115 4.39 -1.05 5.59
C ALA A 115 5.48 -0.52 6.52
N VAL A 116 5.62 -1.16 7.68
CA VAL A 116 6.66 -0.86 8.67
C VAL A 116 7.91 -1.68 8.36
N VAL A 117 9.01 -0.98 8.08
CA VAL A 117 10.29 -1.59 7.75
C VAL A 117 11.12 -1.68 9.02
N SER A 118 11.41 -2.90 9.50
CA SER A 118 12.18 -3.09 10.74
C SER A 118 13.52 -2.36 10.69
N SER A 119 13.95 -1.76 11.81
CA SER A 119 15.30 -1.19 11.93
C SER A 119 16.36 -2.27 11.73
N ASP A 120 17.56 -1.86 11.32
CA ASP A 120 18.66 -2.80 11.11
C ASP A 120 18.95 -3.60 12.39
N GLU A 121 19.03 -2.94 13.55
CA GLU A 121 19.22 -3.61 14.84
C GLU A 121 18.16 -4.67 15.15
N ASN A 122 16.87 -4.32 15.00
CA ASN A 122 15.78 -5.27 15.29
C ASN A 122 15.77 -6.44 14.30
N ALA A 123 16.06 -6.15 13.03
CA ALA A 123 16.15 -7.16 11.99
C ALA A 123 17.33 -8.12 12.21
N GLU A 124 18.50 -7.60 12.59
CA GLU A 124 19.68 -8.39 12.94
C GLU A 124 19.42 -9.28 14.14
N ARG A 125 18.81 -8.72 15.20
CA ARG A 125 18.42 -9.47 16.40
C ARG A 125 17.45 -10.60 16.09
N ASN A 126 16.43 -10.34 15.26
CA ASN A 126 15.45 -11.34 14.88
C ASN A 126 16.03 -12.44 13.99
N LYS A 127 16.84 -12.06 12.99
CA LYS A 127 17.42 -13.01 12.02
C LYS A 127 18.70 -13.69 12.51
N ARG A 128 19.30 -13.21 13.61
CA ARG A 128 20.57 -13.67 14.16
C ARG A 128 21.73 -13.61 13.15
N ARG A 129 21.70 -12.60 12.29
CA ARG A 129 22.76 -12.31 11.31
C ARG A 129 22.77 -10.82 10.95
N LYS A 130 23.87 -10.36 10.37
CA LYS A 130 23.95 -9.02 9.78
C LYS A 130 22.96 -8.85 8.62
N ILE A 131 22.36 -7.67 8.54
CA ILE A 131 21.53 -7.27 7.42
C ILE A 131 22.44 -6.74 6.31
N VAL A 132 22.16 -7.17 5.08
CA VAL A 132 22.92 -6.81 3.88
C VAL A 132 22.52 -5.43 3.36
N ILE A 133 21.22 -5.12 3.40
CA ILE A 133 20.66 -3.88 2.84
C ILE A 133 20.12 -3.01 3.99
N PRO A 134 20.69 -1.81 4.22
CA PRO A 134 20.27 -0.92 5.31
C PRO A 134 18.79 -0.50 5.22
N GLN A 135 18.20 -0.14 6.37
CA GLN A 135 16.79 0.21 6.49
C GLN A 135 16.32 1.26 5.48
N GLN A 136 17.14 2.29 5.23
CA GLN A 136 16.79 3.37 4.32
C GLN A 136 16.57 2.85 2.89
N GLN A 137 17.49 2.04 2.37
CA GLN A 137 17.40 1.48 1.03
C GLN A 137 16.24 0.49 0.91
N ARG A 138 16.02 -0.34 1.94
CA ARG A 138 14.86 -1.24 1.99
C ARG A 138 13.54 -0.45 1.93
N SER A 139 13.48 0.67 2.64
CA SER A 139 12.31 1.55 2.68
C SER A 139 12.04 2.21 1.33
N GLU A 140 13.09 2.70 0.66
CA GLU A 140 13.01 3.30 -0.68
C GLU A 140 12.46 2.30 -1.70
N VAL A 141 13.04 1.10 -1.77
CA VAL A 141 12.58 0.05 -2.68
C VAL A 141 11.13 -0.34 -2.39
N LEU A 142 10.78 -0.50 -1.11
CA LEU A 142 9.42 -0.87 -0.71
C LEU A 142 8.40 0.21 -1.04
N SER A 143 8.78 1.49 -0.96
CA SER A 143 7.91 2.63 -1.26
C SER A 143 7.47 2.71 -2.72
N SER A 144 8.23 2.08 -3.62
CA SER A 144 7.94 2.01 -5.05
C SER A 144 6.99 0.87 -5.43
N LEU A 145 6.61 0.01 -4.48
CA LEU A 145 5.74 -1.12 -4.78
C LEU A 145 4.27 -0.70 -4.87
N TYR A 146 3.61 -1.17 -5.93
CA TYR A 146 2.19 -0.93 -6.17
C TYR A 146 1.29 -1.30 -4.97
N TYR A 147 1.62 -2.36 -4.23
CA TYR A 147 0.83 -2.84 -3.09
C TYR A 147 1.12 -2.11 -1.76
N VAL A 148 1.86 -1.01 -1.79
CA VAL A 148 2.25 -0.25 -0.60
C VAL A 148 1.83 1.20 -0.78
N HIS A 149 1.03 1.74 0.15
CA HIS A 149 0.61 3.13 0.07
C HIS A 149 1.55 4.07 0.82
N LYS A 150 2.06 3.61 1.97
CA LYS A 150 2.97 4.34 2.85
C LYS A 150 4.00 3.39 3.44
N VAL A 151 5.24 3.83 3.50
CA VAL A 151 6.31 3.15 4.24
C VAL A 151 6.63 3.94 5.50
N VAL A 152 6.84 3.24 6.60
CA VAL A 152 7.25 3.82 7.88
C VAL A 152 8.51 3.10 8.39
N PRO A 153 9.62 3.80 8.63
CA PRO A 153 10.79 3.21 9.26
C PRO A 153 10.48 2.79 10.70
N GLY A 154 10.65 1.51 11.03
CA GLY A 154 10.57 1.02 12.39
C GLY A 154 11.73 1.52 13.26
N LYS A 155 11.48 1.66 14.56
CA LYS A 155 12.47 2.12 15.53
C LYS A 155 13.19 0.93 16.18
N PRO A 156 14.45 1.08 16.61
CA PRO A 156 15.13 0.09 17.45
C PRO A 156 14.38 -0.15 18.77
N GLY A 157 14.64 -1.30 19.41
CA GLY A 157 14.02 -1.62 20.69
C GLY A 157 12.67 -2.33 20.56
N ASN A 158 11.61 -1.75 21.13
CA ASN A 158 10.30 -2.36 21.20
C ASN A 158 9.52 -2.17 19.88
N ILE A 159 9.16 -3.29 19.25
CA ILE A 159 8.47 -3.31 17.96
C ILE A 159 7.03 -2.77 18.01
N PHE A 160 6.44 -2.70 19.20
CA PHE A 160 5.05 -2.29 19.41
C PHE A 160 4.87 -0.77 19.50
N ASP A 161 5.95 -0.02 19.67
CA ASP A 161 5.89 1.45 19.80
C ASP A 161 5.41 2.12 18.50
N ILE A 162 5.51 1.40 17.38
CA ILE A 162 5.01 1.90 16.09
C ILE A 162 3.49 1.97 16.02
N PHE A 163 2.76 1.28 16.92
CA PHE A 163 1.30 1.23 16.89
C PHE A 163 0.68 2.62 17.13
N GLU A 164 1.29 3.43 17.99
CA GLU A 164 0.80 4.78 18.32
C GLU A 164 0.99 5.77 17.17
N GLU A 165 2.03 5.54 16.35
CA GLU A 165 2.34 6.35 15.17
C GLU A 165 1.45 5.96 13.98
N VAL A 166 1.22 4.67 13.77
CA VAL A 166 0.45 4.16 12.62
C VAL A 166 -1.05 4.15 12.88
N LYS A 167 -1.49 3.88 14.12
CA LYS A 167 -2.89 3.70 14.53
C LYS A 167 -3.70 2.82 13.56
N PRO A 168 -3.27 1.57 13.31
CA PRO A 168 -3.93 0.71 12.33
C PRO A 168 -5.32 0.24 12.78
N ASP A 169 -6.21 0.05 11.82
CA ASP A 169 -7.47 -0.67 12.00
C ASP A 169 -7.27 -2.18 11.92
N VAL A 170 -6.28 -2.62 11.12
CA VAL A 170 -5.90 -4.03 10.94
C VAL A 170 -4.40 -4.18 11.04
N ILE A 171 -3.93 -5.14 11.81
CA ILE A 171 -2.54 -5.61 11.82
C ILE A 171 -2.53 -6.97 11.14
N LEU A 172 -1.92 -7.05 9.96
CA LEU A 172 -1.74 -8.31 9.27
C LEU A 172 -0.35 -8.85 9.60
N LEU A 173 -0.31 -10.04 10.19
CA LEU A 173 0.92 -10.76 10.51
C LEU A 173 1.28 -11.74 9.39
N GLY A 174 2.57 -11.83 9.11
CA GLY A 174 3.13 -12.85 8.25
C GLY A 174 3.10 -14.24 8.94
N PRO A 175 3.19 -15.33 8.17
CA PRO A 175 3.06 -16.68 8.75
C PRO A 175 4.26 -17.09 9.64
N ASN A 176 5.43 -16.44 9.50
CA ASN A 176 6.67 -16.74 10.24
C ASN A 176 6.88 -15.80 11.44
N GLN A 177 5.93 -14.92 11.74
CA GLN A 177 6.05 -14.03 12.88
C GLN A 177 5.62 -14.75 14.15
N ASN A 178 6.57 -15.20 14.96
CA ASN A 178 6.35 -16.00 16.17
C ASN A 178 5.65 -15.26 17.33
N VAL A 179 5.11 -14.07 17.09
CA VAL A 179 4.33 -13.34 18.09
C VAL A 179 2.86 -13.77 17.98
N PRO A 180 2.21 -14.26 19.06
CA PRO A 180 0.79 -14.61 19.02
C PRO A 180 -0.12 -13.42 18.75
N GLU A 181 -1.21 -13.63 18.03
CA GLU A 181 -2.20 -12.61 17.67
C GLU A 181 -2.78 -11.93 18.91
N ASP A 182 -3.08 -12.70 19.96
CA ASP A 182 -3.65 -12.17 21.20
C ASP A 182 -2.67 -11.26 21.95
N VAL A 183 -1.37 -11.55 21.88
CA VAL A 183 -0.33 -10.69 22.46
C VAL A 183 -0.26 -9.37 21.70
N VAL A 184 -0.25 -9.42 20.37
CA VAL A 184 -0.27 -8.23 19.51
C VAL A 184 -1.52 -7.38 19.79
N LYS A 185 -2.68 -8.03 19.90
CA LYS A 185 -3.97 -7.37 20.17
C LYS A 185 -4.00 -6.72 21.55
N ALA A 186 -3.48 -7.42 22.58
CA ALA A 186 -3.37 -6.88 23.92
C ALA A 186 -2.44 -5.65 23.98
N GLU A 187 -1.31 -5.71 23.27
CA GLU A 187 -0.35 -4.61 23.23
C GLU A 187 -0.89 -3.39 22.48
N ALA A 188 -1.59 -3.61 21.36
CA ALA A 188 -2.30 -2.57 20.63
C ALA A 188 -3.33 -1.87 21.53
N ARG A 189 -4.16 -2.65 22.25
CA ARG A 189 -5.14 -2.10 23.20
C ARG A 189 -4.50 -1.30 24.32
N ARG A 190 -3.38 -1.77 24.89
CA ARG A 190 -2.63 -1.06 25.93
C ARG A 190 -2.16 0.33 25.45
N ARG A 191 -1.89 0.46 24.15
CA ARG A 191 -1.47 1.71 23.47
C ARG A 191 -2.64 2.53 22.91
N GLY A 192 -3.88 2.19 23.29
CA GLY A 192 -5.07 2.92 22.81
C GLY A 192 -5.42 2.64 21.34
N VAL A 193 -4.88 1.58 20.74
CA VAL A 193 -5.16 1.18 19.36
C VAL A 193 -6.11 -0.01 19.35
N ASN A 194 -7.30 0.17 18.78
CA ASN A 194 -8.29 -0.91 18.62
C ASN A 194 -8.16 -1.56 17.23
N ALA A 195 -7.12 -2.37 17.04
CA ALA A 195 -6.87 -3.07 15.79
C ALA A 195 -7.42 -4.50 15.79
N GLU A 196 -7.95 -4.93 14.64
CA GLU A 196 -8.14 -6.33 14.30
C GLU A 196 -6.78 -6.96 13.97
N VAL A 197 -6.45 -8.12 14.55
CA VAL A 197 -5.18 -8.81 14.28
C VAL A 197 -5.47 -10.06 13.46
N LEU A 198 -4.93 -10.09 12.24
CA LEU A 198 -5.06 -11.20 11.30
C LEU A 198 -3.71 -11.82 11.05
N ARG A 199 -3.66 -13.11 10.72
CA ARG A 199 -2.44 -13.78 10.25
C ARG A 199 -2.69 -14.43 8.90
N MET A 200 -1.73 -14.26 8.01
CA MET A 200 -1.76 -14.94 6.73
C MET A 200 -1.52 -16.45 6.93
N PRO A 201 -2.39 -17.33 6.40
CA PRO A 201 -2.41 -18.74 6.78
C PRO A 201 -1.22 -19.55 6.27
N ALA A 202 -0.65 -19.17 5.12
CA ALA A 202 0.43 -19.92 4.50
C ALA A 202 1.36 -19.03 3.67
N PHE A 203 2.59 -19.51 3.48
CA PHE A 203 3.53 -18.92 2.54
C PHE A 203 3.12 -19.20 1.10
N LYS A 204 3.49 -18.28 0.21
CA LYS A 204 3.67 -18.62 -1.19
C LYS A 204 4.80 -19.64 -1.28
N GLN A 205 4.47 -20.86 -1.70
CA GLN A 205 5.45 -21.91 -1.94
C GLN A 205 6.20 -21.60 -3.25
N CYS A 206 7.48 -21.27 -3.14
CA CYS A 206 8.39 -21.19 -4.27
C CYS A 206 9.85 -21.31 -3.80
N GLU A 207 10.75 -21.66 -4.73
CA GLU A 207 12.16 -21.89 -4.45
C GLU A 207 12.85 -20.69 -3.79
N LEU A 208 12.68 -19.50 -4.36
CA LEU A 208 13.33 -18.26 -3.89
C LEU A 208 12.36 -17.32 -3.16
N CYS A 209 11.39 -17.88 -2.41
CA CYS A 209 10.41 -17.11 -1.64
C CYS A 209 10.89 -16.68 -0.24
N SER A 210 12.21 -16.70 0.01
CA SER A 210 12.83 -16.25 1.26
C SER A 210 14.18 -15.60 0.95
N THR A 211 14.47 -14.46 1.59
CA THR A 211 15.79 -13.80 1.50
C THR A 211 16.93 -14.77 1.86
N THR A 212 16.75 -15.64 2.86
CA THR A 212 17.77 -16.61 3.25
C THR A 212 18.11 -17.55 2.09
N LYS A 213 17.09 -18.10 1.41
CA LYS A 213 17.29 -18.99 0.25
C LYS A 213 17.96 -18.28 -0.92
N ILE A 214 17.63 -17.00 -1.13
CA ILE A 214 18.29 -16.17 -2.16
C ILE A 214 19.78 -16.02 -1.84
N LEU A 215 20.12 -15.67 -0.59
CA LEU A 215 21.51 -15.51 -0.17
C LEU A 215 22.28 -16.85 -0.28
N GLU A 216 21.69 -17.95 0.19
CA GLU A 216 22.28 -19.29 0.07
C GLU A 216 22.55 -19.66 -1.40
N ARG A 217 21.60 -19.37 -2.31
CA ARG A 217 21.79 -19.58 -3.75
C ARG A 217 22.92 -18.72 -4.31
N VAL A 218 22.98 -17.43 -3.96
CA VAL A 218 24.05 -16.53 -4.41
C VAL A 218 25.42 -17.05 -3.96
N VAL A 219 25.57 -17.43 -2.68
CA VAL A 219 26.82 -18.00 -2.16
C VAL A 219 27.18 -19.31 -2.86
N ALA A 220 26.22 -20.21 -3.04
CA ALA A 220 26.45 -21.48 -3.72
C ALA A 220 26.89 -21.29 -5.19
N THR A 221 26.32 -20.30 -5.90
CA THR A 221 26.66 -20.01 -7.30
C THR A 221 28.03 -19.37 -7.45
N PHE A 222 28.38 -18.41 -6.59
CA PHE A 222 29.54 -17.55 -6.83
C PHE A 222 30.73 -17.78 -5.89
N CYS A 223 30.52 -18.37 -4.71
CA CYS A 223 31.57 -18.57 -3.71
C CYS A 223 31.99 -20.03 -3.57
N ASN A 224 31.07 -20.99 -3.77
CA ASN A 224 31.41 -22.42 -3.74
C ASN A 224 31.98 -22.92 -5.08
N ALA A 225 31.76 -22.18 -6.18
CA ALA A 225 32.33 -22.48 -7.49
C ALA A 225 33.79 -22.01 -7.64
N SER A 226 34.29 -21.18 -6.71
CA SER A 226 35.68 -20.68 -6.70
C SER A 226 36.70 -21.70 -6.19
N GLN A 227 36.28 -22.93 -5.89
CA GLN A 227 37.12 -24.06 -5.47
C GLN A 227 37.31 -25.13 -6.57
N ARG A 228 37.02 -24.81 -7.83
CA ARG A 228 37.32 -25.66 -9.00
C ARG A 228 38.28 -24.98 -9.95
#